data_AF-A0A3M7PVU8-F1
#
_entry.id   AF-A0A3M7PVU8-F1
#
_cell.length_a   1.000
_cell.length_b   1.000
_cell.length_c   1.000
_cell.angle_alpha   90.00
_cell.angle_beta   90.00
_cell.angle_gamma   90.00
#
_symmetry.space_group_name_H-M   'P 1'
#
loop_
_entity.id
_entity.type
_entity.pdbx_description
1 polymer ?
#
loop_
_entity_poly.entity_id
_entity_poly.type
_entity_poly.pdbx_seq_one_letter_code
_entity_poly.pdbx_strand_id
1 'polypeptide(L)'
;MSTLPWIEKYRPKKVDDISYQDEIVAILKKTIKSESGEFPNFLFYGPPGTGKTSTILAAARELFGPELMKTRVLELNSSDERGINVIREKVKTFAQFTPSGHRSDGKPCPPFKIVILDEADSMTSSAQAALRRTMEKESKTTRFCLICNYVSRIIEPITSRCSKFRFKPLSKEILIKRLEYICKEEKVDCDQDALATLVTCSEGDLRKAITYLQCASRLKSVCIKSSDILEIAGV
;
A
#
# COMPACT_ATOMS: atom_id res chain seq x y z
N MET A 1 0.12 4.92 26.13
CA MET A 1 0.27 3.93 25.04
C MET A 1 -0.29 4.53 23.76
N SER A 2 0.41 4.42 22.62
CA SER A 2 -0.11 4.92 21.34
C SER A 2 -1.43 4.22 21.01
N THR A 3 -2.51 4.98 20.78
CA THR A 3 -3.85 4.48 20.44
C THR A 3 -3.94 3.90 19.03
N LEU A 4 -2.89 4.07 18.22
CA LEU A 4 -2.86 3.64 16.83
C LEU A 4 -2.73 2.10 16.73
N PRO A 5 -3.53 1.42 15.88
CA PRO A 5 -3.33 0.02 15.54
C PRO A 5 -1.89 -0.24 15.05
N TRP A 6 -1.31 -1.38 15.40
CA TRP A 6 0.10 -1.67 15.08
C TRP A 6 0.33 -1.76 13.58
N ILE A 7 -0.67 -2.21 12.82
CA ILE A 7 -0.63 -2.22 11.37
C ILE A 7 -0.32 -0.84 10.76
N GLU A 8 -0.88 0.22 11.34
CA GLU A 8 -0.61 1.60 10.91
C GLU A 8 0.68 2.14 11.49
N LYS A 9 0.97 1.81 12.76
CA LYS A 9 2.18 2.25 13.47
C LYS A 9 3.45 1.76 12.76
N TYR A 10 3.44 0.50 12.32
CA TYR A 10 4.56 -0.17 11.65
C TYR A 10 4.44 -0.18 10.12
N ARG A 11 3.50 0.59 9.55
CA ARG A 11 3.40 0.78 8.11
C ARG A 11 4.71 1.39 7.59
N PRO A 12 5.38 0.78 6.58
CA PRO A 12 6.60 1.31 5.97
C PRO A 12 6.48 2.79 5.62
N LYS A 13 7.50 3.59 5.99
CA LYS A 13 7.48 5.03 5.73
C LYS A 13 8.32 5.41 4.52
N LYS A 14 9.39 4.65 4.27
CA LYS A 14 10.30 4.78 3.13
C LYS A 14 10.20 3.55 2.24
N VAL A 15 10.61 3.69 0.98
CA VAL A 15 10.64 2.54 0.07
C VAL A 15 11.65 1.48 0.55
N ASP A 16 12.71 1.91 1.24
CA ASP A 16 13.69 1.03 1.91
C ASP A 16 13.10 0.15 3.02
N ASP A 17 12.05 0.61 3.68
CA ASP A 17 11.43 -0.13 4.80
C ASP A 17 10.53 -1.27 4.28
N ILE A 18 10.26 -1.30 2.97
CA ILE A 18 9.43 -2.31 2.32
C ILE A 18 10.28 -3.54 2.14
N SER A 19 9.98 -4.54 2.96
CA SER A 19 10.76 -5.75 2.96
C SER A 19 10.35 -6.65 1.78
N TYR A 20 11.35 -7.23 1.10
CA TYR A 20 11.23 -8.40 0.22
C TYR A 20 10.44 -8.24 -1.09
N GLN A 21 10.29 -7.00 -1.55
CA GLN A 21 9.83 -6.68 -2.91
C GLN A 21 10.96 -5.99 -3.68
N ASP A 22 12.17 -6.56 -3.64
CA ASP A 22 13.42 -5.90 -4.03
C ASP A 22 13.41 -5.39 -5.48
N GLU A 23 12.84 -6.16 -6.40
CA GLU A 23 12.68 -5.75 -7.81
C GLU A 23 11.78 -4.51 -7.93
N ILE A 24 10.65 -4.50 -7.22
CA ILE A 24 9.69 -3.39 -7.22
C ILE A 24 10.31 -2.16 -6.57
N VAL A 25 10.96 -2.34 -5.42
CA VAL A 25 11.67 -1.30 -4.68
C VAL A 25 12.77 -0.68 -5.53
N ALA A 26 13.57 -1.50 -6.22
CA ALA A 26 14.64 -1.02 -7.09
C ALA A 26 14.11 -0.18 -8.25
N ILE A 27 13.01 -0.63 -8.89
CA ILE A 27 12.40 0.12 -9.99
C ILE A 27 11.77 1.42 -9.47
N LEU A 28 11.02 1.39 -8.38
CA LEU A 28 10.43 2.59 -7.79
C LEU A 28 11.49 3.61 -7.37
N LYS A 29 12.59 3.17 -6.77
CA LYS A 29 13.72 4.06 -6.44
C LYS A 29 14.31 4.73 -7.66
N LYS A 30 14.49 3.99 -8.76
CA LYS A 30 14.96 4.54 -10.03
C LYS A 30 13.97 5.58 -10.57
N THR A 31 12.68 5.27 -10.53
CA THR A 31 11.62 6.20 -10.96
C THR A 31 11.58 7.47 -10.10
N ILE A 32 11.70 7.36 -8.78
CA ILE A 32 11.70 8.50 -7.85
C ILE A 32 12.92 9.40 -8.06
N LYS A 33 14.09 8.81 -8.31
CA LYS A 33 15.35 9.55 -8.54
C LYS A 33 15.50 10.08 -9.96
N SER A 34 14.63 9.69 -10.89
CA SER A 34 14.73 10.13 -12.27
C SER A 34 14.42 11.62 -12.39
N GLU A 35 15.41 12.40 -12.81
CA GLU A 35 15.26 13.83 -13.10
C GLU A 35 14.34 14.09 -14.31
N SER A 36 14.10 13.08 -15.14
CA SER A 36 13.19 13.16 -16.30
C SER A 36 11.72 13.39 -15.93
N GLY A 37 11.33 13.23 -14.66
CA GLY A 37 9.94 13.37 -14.22
C GLY A 37 9.01 12.27 -14.75
N GLU A 38 9.57 11.19 -15.31
CA GLU A 38 8.82 10.07 -15.85
C GLU A 38 8.37 9.10 -14.75
N PHE A 39 7.21 9.36 -14.16
CA PHE A 39 6.55 8.48 -13.21
C PHE A 39 5.34 7.77 -13.84
N PRO A 40 5.46 6.56 -14.43
CA PRO A 40 4.37 5.94 -15.18
C PRO A 40 3.15 5.68 -14.29
N ASN A 41 2.02 5.36 -14.91
CA ASN A 41 0.91 4.78 -14.16
C ASN A 41 1.31 3.38 -13.69
N PHE A 42 0.90 3.03 -12.48
CA PHE A 42 1.22 1.76 -11.84
C PHE A 42 0.01 0.87 -11.70
N LEU A 43 0.21 -0.44 -11.87
CA LEU A 43 -0.75 -1.47 -11.53
C LEU A 43 -0.09 -2.48 -10.58
N PHE A 44 -0.45 -2.40 -9.31
CA PHE A 44 0.05 -3.28 -8.26
C PHE A 44 -0.96 -4.39 -8.00
N TYR A 45 -0.54 -5.64 -8.15
CA TYR A 45 -1.45 -6.78 -7.97
C TYR A 45 -0.79 -7.92 -7.19
N GLY A 46 -1.59 -8.67 -6.44
CA GLY A 46 -1.12 -9.80 -5.64
C GLY A 46 -1.99 -10.03 -4.40
N PRO A 47 -1.68 -11.05 -3.59
CA PRO A 47 -2.45 -11.39 -2.39
C PRO A 47 -2.58 -10.22 -1.39
N PRO A 48 -3.59 -10.25 -0.50
CA PRO A 48 -3.71 -9.28 0.59
C PRO A 48 -2.49 -9.35 1.52
N GLY A 49 -2.23 -8.27 2.28
CA GLY A 49 -1.13 -8.24 3.25
C GLY A 49 0.29 -8.20 2.67
N THR A 50 0.47 -8.16 1.36
CA THR A 50 1.79 -8.17 0.69
C THR A 50 2.47 -6.79 0.58
N GLY A 51 1.82 -5.73 1.06
CA GLY A 51 2.40 -4.38 1.12
C GLY A 51 2.08 -3.45 -0.05
N LYS A 52 1.17 -3.81 -0.97
CA LYS A 52 0.80 -3.01 -2.16
C LYS A 52 0.54 -1.52 -1.86
N THR A 53 -0.42 -1.23 -0.98
CA THR A 53 -0.82 0.14 -0.59
C THR A 53 0.30 0.85 0.18
N SER A 54 0.98 0.13 1.08
CA SER A 54 2.14 0.66 1.82
C SER A 54 3.27 1.09 0.89
N THR A 55 3.52 0.35 -0.18
CA THR A 55 4.60 0.63 -1.15
C THR A 55 4.39 1.96 -1.86
N ILE A 56 3.21 2.17 -2.45
CA ILE A 56 2.95 3.41 -3.20
C ILE A 56 2.90 4.63 -2.25
N LEU A 57 2.37 4.46 -1.04
CA LEU A 57 2.34 5.55 -0.05
C LEU A 57 3.74 5.91 0.44
N ALA A 58 4.62 4.92 0.64
CA ALA A 58 6.02 5.16 0.98
C ALA A 58 6.74 5.88 -0.18
N ALA A 59 6.53 5.42 -1.43
CA ALA A 59 7.07 6.06 -2.61
C ALA A 59 6.60 7.51 -2.77
N ALA A 60 5.30 7.76 -2.59
CA ALA A 60 4.72 9.11 -2.67
C ALA A 60 5.23 10.01 -1.54
N ARG A 61 5.42 9.47 -0.33
CA ARG A 61 6.01 10.20 0.80
C ARG A 61 7.46 10.56 0.54
N GLU A 62 8.23 9.68 -0.11
CA GLU A 62 9.61 9.98 -0.48
C GLU A 62 9.68 11.05 -1.59
N LEU A 63 8.77 10.97 -2.56
CA LEU A 63 8.68 11.89 -3.70
C LEU A 63 8.21 13.31 -3.30
N PHE A 64 7.10 13.40 -2.57
CA PHE A 64 6.45 14.67 -2.22
C PHE A 64 6.78 15.16 -0.82
N GLY A 65 7.27 14.27 0.06
CA GLY A 65 7.44 14.52 1.49
C GLY A 65 6.14 14.64 2.28
N PRO A 66 6.24 14.69 3.62
CA PRO A 66 5.08 14.58 4.49
C PRO A 66 4.09 15.73 4.37
N GLU A 67 4.55 16.95 4.09
CA GLU A 67 3.72 18.15 4.01
C GLU A 67 2.78 18.11 2.79
N LEU A 68 3.31 17.71 1.63
CA LEU A 68 2.57 17.74 0.37
C LEU A 68 1.72 16.48 0.13
N MET A 69 1.83 15.44 0.97
CA MET A 69 1.02 14.22 0.82
C MET A 69 -0.47 14.51 0.71
N LYS A 70 -1.02 15.41 1.56
CA LYS A 70 -2.45 15.71 1.58
C LYS A 70 -2.95 16.42 0.32
N THR A 71 -2.08 17.15 -0.39
CA THR A 71 -2.44 17.94 -1.57
C THR A 71 -2.04 17.27 -2.88
N ARG A 72 -1.08 16.33 -2.82
CA ARG A 72 -0.51 15.63 -3.98
C ARG A 72 -0.93 14.18 -4.10
N VAL A 73 -1.46 13.56 -3.04
CA VAL A 73 -1.91 12.17 -3.06
C VAL A 73 -3.39 12.11 -2.72
N LEU A 74 -4.17 11.49 -3.60
CA LEU A 74 -5.57 11.16 -3.37
C LEU A 74 -5.70 9.64 -3.30
N GLU A 75 -5.99 9.10 -2.13
CA GLU A 75 -6.32 7.69 -1.94
C GLU A 75 -7.84 7.52 -1.97
N LEU A 76 -8.34 6.68 -2.87
CA LEU A 76 -9.75 6.33 -2.99
C LEU A 76 -9.88 4.82 -2.84
N ASN A 77 -10.65 4.37 -1.86
CA ASN A 77 -11.05 2.97 -1.78
C ASN A 77 -12.25 2.73 -2.72
N SER A 78 -12.06 1.91 -3.75
CA SER A 78 -13.10 1.76 -4.79
C SER A 78 -14.30 0.91 -4.35
N SER A 79 -14.19 0.17 -3.24
CA SER A 79 -15.33 -0.56 -2.64
C SER A 79 -16.29 0.35 -1.86
N ASP A 80 -15.80 1.43 -1.27
CA ASP A 80 -16.61 2.39 -0.51
C ASP A 80 -17.26 3.44 -1.42
N GLU A 81 -16.53 3.90 -2.45
CA GLU A 81 -16.97 4.91 -3.42
C GLU A 81 -17.58 4.29 -4.68
N ARG A 82 -18.64 3.50 -4.49
CA ARG A 82 -19.29 2.66 -5.53
C ARG A 82 -19.82 3.41 -6.76
N GLY A 83 -19.90 4.73 -6.73
CA GLY A 83 -20.39 5.54 -7.83
C GLY A 83 -19.29 5.90 -8.83
N ILE A 84 -19.40 5.42 -10.07
CA ILE A 84 -18.56 5.83 -11.21
C ILE A 84 -18.40 7.35 -11.33
N ASN A 85 -19.47 8.10 -11.03
CA ASN A 85 -19.50 9.55 -11.06
C ASN A 85 -18.73 10.19 -9.90
N VAL A 86 -18.72 9.55 -8.72
CA VAL A 86 -18.00 10.04 -7.55
C VAL A 86 -16.49 9.99 -7.80
N ILE A 87 -15.98 8.85 -8.28
CA ILE A 87 -14.56 8.70 -8.61
C ILE A 87 -14.18 9.69 -9.72
N ARG A 88 -14.99 9.80 -10.79
CA ARG A 88 -14.72 10.73 -11.89
C ARG A 88 -14.66 12.18 -11.42
N GLU A 89 -15.66 12.66 -10.67
CA GLU A 89 -15.70 14.06 -10.24
C GLU A 89 -14.63 14.37 -9.19
N LYS A 90 -14.33 13.44 -8.27
CA LYS A 90 -13.21 13.62 -7.32
C LYS A 90 -11.87 13.68 -8.02
N VAL A 91 -11.59 12.74 -8.91
CA VAL A 91 -10.35 12.72 -9.69
C VAL A 91 -10.23 13.97 -10.55
N LYS A 92 -11.33 14.38 -11.22
CA LYS A 92 -11.36 15.61 -12.03
C LYS A 92 -11.08 16.85 -11.17
N THR A 93 -11.75 16.99 -10.03
CA THR A 93 -11.54 18.13 -9.10
C THR A 93 -10.10 18.14 -8.58
N PHE A 94 -9.54 16.96 -8.29
CA PHE A 94 -8.17 16.82 -7.85
C PHE A 94 -7.15 17.14 -8.96
N ALA A 95 -7.43 16.75 -10.21
CA ALA A 95 -6.56 16.96 -11.37
C ALA A 95 -6.62 18.39 -11.94
N GLN A 96 -7.64 19.18 -11.61
CA GLN A 96 -7.86 20.54 -12.15
C GLN A 96 -6.66 21.48 -11.99
N PHE A 97 -5.95 21.38 -10.86
CA PHE A 97 -4.83 22.28 -10.57
C PHE A 97 -3.50 21.57 -10.75
N THR A 98 -2.69 22.07 -11.70
CA THR A 98 -1.29 21.64 -11.85
C THR A 98 -0.50 22.19 -10.67
N PRO A 99 0.16 21.32 -9.90
CA PRO A 99 0.81 21.77 -8.69
C PRO A 99 2.26 22.23 -8.96
N SER A 100 2.82 23.07 -8.09
CA SER A 100 4.15 23.69 -8.28
C SER A 100 5.27 22.67 -8.48
N GLY A 101 6.27 22.99 -9.31
CA GLY A 101 7.49 22.18 -9.46
C GLY A 101 8.45 22.24 -8.26
N HIS A 102 8.10 22.99 -7.22
CA HIS A 102 8.94 23.20 -6.04
C HIS A 102 8.13 23.02 -4.76
N ARG A 103 8.84 22.59 -3.71
CA ARG A 103 8.32 22.53 -2.34
C ARG A 103 8.45 23.90 -1.68
N SER A 104 7.76 24.08 -0.56
CA SER A 104 7.94 25.17 0.41
C SER A 104 9.42 25.38 0.75
N ASP A 105 10.16 24.28 0.92
CA ASP A 105 11.61 24.28 1.25
C ASP A 105 12.53 24.56 0.04
N GLY A 106 12.01 24.94 -1.13
CA GLY A 106 12.79 25.22 -2.34
C GLY A 106 13.34 23.98 -3.07
N LYS A 107 13.19 22.77 -2.51
CA LYS A 107 13.59 21.53 -3.18
C LYS A 107 12.70 21.23 -4.40
N PRO A 108 13.27 20.62 -5.47
CA PRO A 108 12.49 20.22 -6.63
C PRO A 108 11.45 19.16 -6.23
N CYS A 109 10.24 19.32 -6.75
CA CYS A 109 9.13 18.39 -6.58
C CYS A 109 8.48 18.16 -7.94
N PRO A 110 8.18 16.91 -8.32
CA PRO A 110 7.54 16.67 -9.61
C PRO A 110 6.22 17.43 -9.73
N PRO A 111 5.93 18.08 -10.87
CA PRO A 111 4.73 18.90 -11.08
C PRO A 111 3.51 18.03 -11.43
N PHE A 112 3.34 16.89 -10.76
CA PHE A 112 2.19 16.02 -10.89
C PHE A 112 1.63 15.63 -9.53
N LYS A 113 0.44 15.01 -9.56
CA LYS A 113 -0.23 14.39 -8.42
C LYS A 113 -0.36 12.89 -8.63
N ILE A 114 -0.57 12.15 -7.55
CA ILE A 114 -0.80 10.70 -7.60
C ILE A 114 -2.21 10.41 -7.10
N VAL A 115 -2.98 9.66 -7.89
CA VAL A 115 -4.25 9.08 -7.48
C VAL A 115 -4.03 7.59 -7.24
N ILE A 116 -4.33 7.12 -6.03
CA ILE A 116 -4.28 5.72 -5.64
C ILE A 116 -5.71 5.19 -5.60
N LEU A 117 -5.97 4.15 -6.40
CA LEU A 117 -7.25 3.45 -6.43
C LEU A 117 -7.04 2.07 -5.84
N ASP A 118 -7.45 1.89 -4.59
CA ASP A 118 -7.38 0.59 -3.92
C ASP A 118 -8.60 -0.28 -4.26
N GLU A 119 -8.39 -1.59 -4.24
CA GLU A 119 -9.41 -2.61 -4.60
C GLU A 119 -10.02 -2.43 -6.01
N ALA A 120 -9.24 -1.96 -6.98
CA ALA A 120 -9.71 -1.63 -8.33
C ALA A 120 -10.36 -2.82 -9.09
N ASP A 121 -10.13 -4.05 -8.65
CA ASP A 121 -10.78 -5.26 -9.14
C ASP A 121 -12.25 -5.41 -8.69
N SER A 122 -12.69 -4.59 -7.73
CA SER A 122 -14.10 -4.46 -7.33
C SER A 122 -14.90 -3.54 -8.27
N MET A 123 -14.23 -2.73 -9.09
CA MET A 123 -14.88 -1.81 -10.02
C MET A 123 -15.56 -2.56 -11.18
N THR A 124 -16.75 -2.10 -11.57
CA THR A 124 -17.44 -2.58 -12.77
C THR A 124 -16.65 -2.24 -14.04
N SER A 125 -16.79 -3.04 -15.11
CA SER A 125 -16.11 -2.81 -16.38
C SER A 125 -16.46 -1.44 -17.01
N SER A 126 -17.69 -0.97 -16.81
CA SER A 126 -18.10 0.37 -17.24
C SER A 126 -17.39 1.48 -16.46
N ALA A 127 -17.17 1.30 -15.15
CA ALA A 127 -16.41 2.21 -14.31
C ALA A 127 -14.93 2.26 -14.70
N GLN A 128 -14.34 1.11 -15.00
CA GLN A 128 -12.98 1.03 -15.52
C GLN A 128 -12.86 1.72 -16.89
N ALA A 129 -13.83 1.53 -17.80
CA ALA A 129 -13.83 2.21 -19.10
C ALA A 129 -13.93 3.74 -18.96
N ALA A 130 -14.70 4.23 -17.99
CA ALA A 130 -14.75 5.66 -17.66
C ALA A 130 -13.43 6.17 -17.07
N LEU A 131 -12.85 5.43 -16.13
CA LEU A 131 -11.56 5.76 -15.51
C LEU A 131 -10.45 5.87 -16.56
N ARG A 132 -10.40 4.94 -17.51
CA ARG A 132 -9.44 4.97 -18.63
C ARG A 132 -9.45 6.31 -19.35
N ARG A 133 -10.63 6.86 -19.68
CA ARG A 133 -10.74 8.16 -20.34
C ARG A 133 -10.17 9.29 -19.48
N THR A 134 -10.44 9.25 -18.17
CA THR A 134 -9.88 10.20 -17.20
C THR A 134 -8.35 10.08 -17.12
N MET A 135 -7.82 8.86 -17.08
CA MET A 135 -6.36 8.61 -17.06
C MET A 135 -5.67 9.17 -18.31
N GLU A 136 -6.27 9.02 -19.49
CA GLU A 136 -5.74 9.57 -20.74
C GLU A 136 -5.78 11.11 -20.72
N LYS A 137 -6.92 11.69 -20.35
CA LYS A 137 -7.13 13.13 -20.33
C LYS A 137 -6.22 13.86 -19.34
N GLU A 138 -6.08 13.32 -18.14
CA GLU A 138 -5.36 13.96 -17.03
C GLU A 138 -3.89 13.50 -16.91
N SER A 139 -3.36 12.77 -17.90
CA SER A 139 -2.02 12.17 -17.90
C SER A 139 -0.86 13.16 -17.71
N LYS A 140 -1.06 14.43 -18.06
CA LYS A 140 -0.05 15.49 -17.91
C LYS A 140 0.16 15.91 -16.45
N THR A 141 -0.92 15.98 -15.68
CA THR A 141 -0.93 16.53 -14.32
C THR A 141 -1.07 15.46 -13.24
N THR A 142 -1.56 14.27 -13.61
CA THR A 142 -1.94 13.22 -12.67
C THR A 142 -1.43 11.87 -13.13
N ARG A 143 -0.82 11.13 -12.22
CA ARG A 143 -0.40 9.74 -12.38
C ARG A 143 -1.28 8.84 -11.51
N PHE A 144 -1.57 7.65 -12.01
CA PHE A 144 -2.48 6.72 -11.34
C PHE A 144 -1.72 5.50 -10.83
N CYS A 145 -2.07 5.03 -9.64
CA CYS A 145 -1.66 3.73 -9.12
C CYS A 145 -2.91 2.93 -8.79
N LEU A 146 -3.18 1.89 -9.58
CA LEU A 146 -4.27 0.96 -9.34
C LEU A 146 -3.73 -0.21 -8.51
N ILE A 147 -4.45 -0.56 -7.45
CA ILE A 147 -4.13 -1.70 -6.59
C ILE A 147 -5.28 -2.69 -6.69
N CYS A 148 -4.96 -3.96 -6.90
CA CYS A 148 -5.96 -5.03 -6.93
C CYS A 148 -5.40 -6.35 -6.41
N ASN A 149 -6.25 -7.33 -6.16
CA ASN A 149 -5.81 -8.69 -5.88
C ASN A 149 -5.69 -9.51 -7.18
N TYR A 150 -6.65 -9.33 -8.09
CA TYR A 150 -6.73 -10.07 -9.34
C TYR A 150 -6.57 -9.17 -10.56
N VAL A 151 -5.42 -9.24 -11.24
CA VAL A 151 -5.17 -8.48 -12.48
C VAL A 151 -6.16 -8.85 -13.61
N SER A 152 -6.66 -10.09 -13.62
CA SER A 152 -7.65 -10.57 -14.60
C SER A 152 -9.00 -9.84 -14.54
N ARG A 153 -9.30 -9.17 -13.43
CA ARG A 153 -10.51 -8.36 -13.26
C ARG A 153 -10.35 -6.92 -13.75
N ILE A 154 -9.15 -6.55 -14.19
CA ILE A 154 -8.86 -5.24 -14.77
C ILE A 154 -8.90 -5.33 -16.29
N ILE A 155 -9.61 -4.42 -16.95
CA ILE A 155 -9.75 -4.40 -18.41
C ILE A 155 -8.40 -4.14 -19.09
N GLU A 156 -8.17 -4.81 -20.23
CA GLU A 156 -6.95 -4.66 -21.04
C GLU A 156 -6.57 -3.19 -21.30
N PRO A 157 -7.49 -2.28 -21.65
CA PRO A 157 -7.15 -0.89 -21.93
C PRO A 157 -6.50 -0.12 -20.78
N ILE A 158 -6.79 -0.48 -19.52
CA ILE A 158 -6.12 0.09 -18.36
C ILE A 158 -4.76 -0.56 -18.18
N THR A 159 -4.72 -1.90 -18.21
CA THR A 159 -3.47 -2.65 -17.97
C THR A 159 -2.38 -2.34 -18.98
N SER A 160 -2.72 -2.04 -20.24
CA SER A 160 -1.77 -1.65 -21.29
C SER A 160 -1.14 -0.28 -21.08
N ARG A 161 -1.74 0.58 -20.24
CA ARG A 161 -1.27 1.94 -19.90
C ARG A 161 -0.54 2.01 -18.57
N CYS A 162 -0.38 0.88 -17.88
CA CYS A 162 0.23 0.81 -16.56
C CYS A 162 1.45 -0.11 -16.57
N SER A 163 2.51 0.29 -15.86
CA SER A 163 3.60 -0.60 -15.49
C SER A 163 3.09 -1.57 -14.41
N LYS A 164 3.09 -2.86 -14.74
CA LYS A 164 2.52 -3.94 -13.92
C LYS A 164 3.56 -4.47 -12.93
N PHE A 165 3.19 -4.52 -11.65
CA PHE A 165 4.04 -5.07 -10.60
C PHE A 165 3.29 -6.13 -9.81
N ARG A 166 3.84 -7.35 -9.83
CA ARG A 166 3.30 -8.49 -9.09
C ARG A 166 3.92 -8.55 -7.70
N PHE A 167 3.10 -8.37 -6.67
CA PHE A 167 3.47 -8.58 -5.29
C PHE A 167 3.32 -10.07 -4.95
N LYS A 168 4.44 -10.70 -4.60
CA LYS A 168 4.47 -12.11 -4.18
C LYS A 168 4.06 -12.22 -2.71
N PRO A 169 3.44 -13.34 -2.29
CA PRO A 169 3.33 -13.68 -0.87
C PRO A 169 4.69 -13.58 -0.17
N LEU A 170 4.67 -13.17 1.09
CA LEU A 170 5.87 -13.09 1.91
C LEU A 170 6.26 -14.50 2.38
N SER A 171 7.56 -14.80 2.39
CA SER A 171 8.03 -16.09 2.93
C SER A 171 7.86 -16.14 4.45
N LYS A 172 7.93 -17.34 5.03
CA LYS A 172 7.73 -17.52 6.47
C LYS A 172 8.82 -16.82 7.27
N GLU A 173 10.08 -16.94 6.83
CA GLU A 173 11.25 -16.36 7.49
C GLU A 173 11.15 -14.83 7.54
N ILE A 174 10.62 -14.24 6.47
CA ILE A 174 10.36 -12.82 6.32
C ILE A 174 9.35 -12.33 7.35
N LEU A 175 8.22 -13.03 7.45
CA LEU A 175 7.13 -12.68 8.35
C LEU A 175 7.62 -12.78 9.81
N ILE A 176 8.32 -13.86 10.16
CA ILE A 176 8.89 -14.05 11.51
C ILE A 176 9.80 -12.87 11.84
N LYS A 177 10.77 -12.53 10.99
CA LYS A 177 11.69 -11.40 11.23
C LYS A 177 10.95 -10.08 11.47
N ARG A 178 9.87 -9.83 10.72
CA ARG A 178 9.08 -8.60 10.89
C ARG A 178 8.28 -8.61 12.19
N LEU A 179 7.71 -9.75 12.57
CA LEU A 179 6.99 -9.92 13.83
C LEU A 179 7.94 -9.81 15.04
N GLU A 180 9.11 -10.43 14.98
CA GLU A 180 10.16 -10.31 16.02
C GLU A 180 10.57 -8.84 16.24
N TYR A 181 10.72 -8.08 15.16
CA TYR A 181 10.99 -6.65 15.24
C TYR A 181 9.88 -5.92 16.01
N ILE A 182 8.61 -6.20 15.70
CA ILE A 182 7.46 -5.58 16.38
C ILE A 182 7.40 -6.00 17.85
N CYS A 183 7.64 -7.28 18.17
CA CYS A 183 7.69 -7.76 19.56
C CYS A 183 8.75 -7.01 20.37
N LYS A 184 9.94 -6.78 19.81
CA LYS A 184 11.01 -6.03 20.45
C LYS A 184 10.63 -4.57 20.71
N GLU A 185 10.05 -3.89 19.72
CA GLU A 185 9.65 -2.49 19.84
C GLU A 185 8.49 -2.27 20.82
N GLU A 186 7.54 -3.21 20.88
CA GLU A 186 6.40 -3.17 21.81
C GLU A 186 6.71 -3.79 23.19
N LYS A 187 7.91 -4.37 23.36
CA LYS A 187 8.33 -5.11 24.57
C LYS A 187 7.36 -6.25 24.93
N VAL A 188 6.97 -7.01 23.92
CA VAL A 188 6.08 -8.16 24.04
C VAL A 188 6.91 -9.43 24.00
N ASP A 189 6.75 -10.25 25.04
CA ASP A 189 7.37 -11.57 25.08
C ASP A 189 6.50 -12.57 24.30
N CYS A 190 7.11 -13.26 23.34
CA CYS A 190 6.43 -14.14 22.40
C CYS A 190 7.36 -15.29 22.03
N ASP A 191 6.91 -16.51 22.27
CA ASP A 191 7.68 -17.71 21.99
C ASP A 191 7.93 -17.89 20.48
N GLN A 192 9.05 -18.53 20.11
CA GLN A 192 9.35 -18.88 18.70
C GLN A 192 8.25 -19.75 18.09
N ASP A 193 7.72 -20.70 18.86
CA ASP A 193 6.60 -21.54 18.44
C ASP A 193 5.33 -20.73 18.21
N ALA A 194 5.08 -19.71 19.03
CA ALA A 194 3.97 -18.79 18.88
C ALA A 194 4.11 -17.98 17.57
N LEU A 195 5.31 -17.46 17.27
CA LEU A 195 5.57 -16.78 16.00
C LEU A 195 5.36 -17.70 14.79
N ALA A 196 5.79 -18.96 14.87
CA ALA A 196 5.57 -19.94 13.81
C ALA A 196 4.08 -20.27 13.62
N THR A 197 3.32 -20.39 14.72
CA THR A 197 1.86 -20.57 14.69
C THR A 197 1.19 -19.35 14.05
N LEU A 198 1.55 -18.12 14.44
CA LEU A 198 1.03 -16.88 13.85
C LEU A 198 1.21 -16.85 12.33
N VAL A 199 2.42 -17.16 11.87
CA VAL A 199 2.74 -17.19 10.43
C VAL A 199 1.89 -18.23 9.71
N THR A 200 1.72 -19.40 10.31
CA THR A 200 0.88 -20.47 9.74
C THR A 200 -0.58 -20.06 9.66
N CYS A 201 -1.17 -19.51 10.73
CA CYS A 201 -2.55 -19.02 10.77
C CYS A 201 -2.79 -17.80 9.86
N SER A 202 -1.71 -17.05 9.55
CA SER A 202 -1.79 -15.86 8.70
C SER A 202 -1.77 -16.15 7.20
N GLU A 203 -1.40 -17.36 6.78
CA GLU A 203 -1.36 -17.80 5.37
C GLU A 203 -0.59 -16.85 4.43
N GLY A 204 0.46 -16.19 4.93
CA GLY A 204 1.26 -15.24 4.14
C GLY A 204 0.78 -13.78 4.20
N ASP A 205 -0.30 -13.48 4.92
CA ASP A 205 -0.83 -12.13 5.13
C ASP A 205 -0.21 -11.48 6.38
N LEU A 206 0.73 -10.55 6.17
CA LEU A 206 1.38 -9.82 7.26
C LEU A 206 0.41 -8.93 8.06
N ARG A 207 -0.62 -8.38 7.40
CA ARG A 207 -1.64 -7.56 8.08
C ARG A 207 -2.40 -8.43 9.10
N LYS A 208 -2.79 -9.64 8.70
CA LYS A 208 -3.46 -10.60 9.57
C LYS A 208 -2.55 -11.00 10.74
N ALA A 209 -1.30 -11.34 10.45
CA ALA A 209 -0.31 -11.71 11.48
C ALA A 209 -0.08 -10.61 12.54
N ILE A 210 0.12 -9.35 12.11
CA ILE A 210 0.29 -8.21 13.02
C ILE A 210 -0.97 -7.98 13.87
N THR A 211 -2.14 -8.13 13.27
CA THR A 211 -3.42 -7.94 13.97
C THR A 211 -3.60 -8.99 15.05
N TYR A 212 -3.33 -10.27 14.76
CA TYR A 212 -3.37 -11.34 15.75
C TYR A 212 -2.37 -11.15 16.87
N LEU A 213 -1.13 -10.77 16.56
CA LEU A 213 -0.12 -10.47 17.56
C LEU A 213 -0.57 -9.31 18.48
N GLN A 214 -1.14 -8.25 17.91
CA GLN A 214 -1.67 -7.13 18.69
C GLN A 214 -2.81 -7.55 19.61
N CYS A 215 -3.75 -8.36 19.12
CA CYS A 215 -4.84 -8.89 19.93
C CYS A 215 -4.31 -9.76 21.08
N ALA A 216 -3.36 -10.66 20.79
CA ALA A 216 -2.74 -11.54 21.78
C ALA A 216 -2.05 -10.75 22.90
N SER A 217 -1.29 -9.71 22.52
CA SER A 217 -0.60 -8.84 23.50
C SER A 217 -1.53 -8.06 24.41
N ARG A 218 -2.77 -7.79 23.98
CA ARG A 218 -3.78 -7.07 24.78
C ARG A 218 -4.53 -8.00 25.72
N LEU A 219 -4.68 -9.27 25.34
CA LEU A 219 -5.38 -10.28 26.12
C LEU A 219 -4.49 -10.88 27.23
N LYS A 220 -3.17 -10.94 27.02
CA LYS A 220 -2.22 -11.57 27.95
C LYS A 220 -1.06 -10.64 28.30
N SER A 221 -0.74 -10.56 29.59
CA SER A 221 0.24 -9.60 30.13
C SER A 221 1.67 -10.14 30.29
N VAL A 222 1.91 -11.43 30.05
CA VAL A 222 3.19 -12.07 30.44
C VAL A 222 3.96 -12.60 29.23
N CYS A 223 3.51 -13.67 28.59
CA CYS A 223 4.15 -14.22 27.39
C CYS A 223 3.07 -14.85 26.48
N ILE A 224 3.17 -14.60 25.18
CA ILE A 224 2.25 -15.13 24.17
C ILE A 224 2.70 -16.52 23.75
N LYS A 225 1.80 -17.51 23.90
CA LYS A 225 2.01 -18.90 23.52
C LYS A 225 1.21 -19.27 22.27
N SER A 226 1.58 -20.38 21.62
CA SER A 226 0.87 -20.91 20.45
C SER A 226 -0.63 -21.14 20.70
N SER A 227 -1.02 -21.57 21.90
CA SER A 227 -2.44 -21.78 22.26
C SER A 227 -3.25 -20.49 22.21
N ASP A 228 -2.68 -19.36 22.64
CA ASP A 228 -3.36 -18.08 22.65
C ASP A 228 -3.65 -17.59 21.22
N ILE A 229 -2.72 -17.90 20.30
CA ILE A 229 -2.86 -17.54 18.89
C ILE A 229 -3.95 -18.37 18.21
N LEU A 230 -4.03 -19.66 18.51
CA LEU A 230 -5.07 -20.54 17.98
C LEU A 230 -6.47 -20.07 18.42
N GLU A 231 -6.61 -19.71 19.70
CA GLU A 231 -7.85 -19.15 20.25
C GLU A 231 -8.28 -17.87 19.51
N ILE A 232 -7.34 -16.96 19.24
CA ILE A 232 -7.61 -15.69 18.52
C ILE A 232 -7.88 -15.94 17.03
N ALA A 233 -7.19 -16.91 16.42
CA ALA A 233 -7.41 -17.30 15.04
C ALA A 233 -8.76 -18.02 14.85
N GLY A 234 -9.37 -18.51 15.93
CA GLY A 234 -10.61 -19.27 15.91
C GLY A 234 -10.44 -20.67 15.32
N VAL A 235 -9.27 -21.28 15.52
CA VAL A 235 -8.88 -22.60 15.01
C VAL A 235 -8.63 -23.56 16.16
#